data_AF-A0A522WR95-F1
#
_entry.id   AF-A0A522WR95-F1
#
_cell.length_a   1.000
_cell.length_b   1.000
_cell.length_c   1.000
_cell.angle_alpha   90.00
_cell.angle_beta   90.00
_cell.angle_gamma   90.00
#
_symmetry.space_group_name_H-M   'P 1'
#
loop_
_entity.id
_entity.type
_entity.pdbx_description
1 polymer ?
#
loop_
_entity_poly.entity_id
_entity_poly.type
_entity_poly.pdbx_seq_one_letter_code
_entity_poly.pdbx_strand_id
1 'polypeptide(L)' 'MVIKPIRNDNELKDAFQRLETVFQAEPGTPEADEMEALVTLIEAYENKHYAITPLSNKS' A
#
# COMPACT_ATOMS: atom_id res chain seq x y z
N MET A 1 -15.61 3.45 -5.41
CA MET A 1 -14.69 2.45 -6.00
C MET A 1 -14.78 1.14 -5.22
N VAL A 2 -14.49 -0.01 -5.82
CA VAL A 2 -14.33 -1.27 -5.07
C VAL A 2 -12.85 -1.56 -4.91
N ILE A 3 -12.33 -1.40 -3.70
CA ILE A 3 -10.94 -1.73 -3.36
C ILE A 3 -10.83 -3.25 -3.18
N LYS A 4 -9.77 -3.85 -3.75
CA LYS A 4 -9.56 -5.32 -3.77
C LYS A 4 -8.24 -5.67 -3.07
N PRO A 5 -8.12 -6.89 -2.52
CA PRO A 5 -6.85 -7.36 -1.98
C PRO A 5 -5.75 -7.39 -3.05
N ILE A 6 -4.52 -7.05 -2.65
CA ILE A 6 -3.31 -7.19 -3.46
C ILE A 6 -2.81 -8.64 -3.33
N ARG A 7 -2.66 -9.35 -4.45
CA ARG A 7 -2.29 -10.78 -4.50
C ARG A 7 -0.98 -11.05 -5.22
N ASN A 8 -0.45 -10.09 -5.95
CA ASN A 8 0.78 -10.21 -6.72
C ASN A 8 1.43 -8.83 -6.95
N ASP A 9 2.66 -8.84 -7.47
CA ASP A 9 3.47 -7.64 -7.64
C ASP A 9 2.92 -6.67 -8.71
N ASN A 10 2.16 -7.16 -9.69
CA ASN A 10 1.50 -6.27 -10.66
C ASN A 10 0.36 -5.50 -9.98
N GLU A 11 -0.45 -6.17 -9.16
CA GLU A 11 -1.49 -5.51 -8.37
C GLU A 11 -0.90 -4.56 -7.33
N LEU A 12 0.29 -4.88 -6.77
CA LEU A 12 1.03 -3.98 -5.89
C LEU A 12 1.45 -2.71 -6.63
N LYS A 13 2.00 -2.86 -7.84
CA LYS A 13 2.40 -1.73 -8.69
C LYS A 13 1.20 -0.85 -9.06
N ASP A 14 0.08 -1.45 -9.43
CA ASP A 14 -1.16 -0.72 -9.74
C ASP A 14 -1.69 0.02 -8.51
N ALA A 15 -1.60 -0.58 -7.32
CA ALA A 15 -1.96 0.07 -6.06
C ALA A 15 -1.08 1.29 -5.77
N PHE A 16 0.24 1.20 -6.00
CA PHE A 16 1.14 2.35 -5.89
C PHE A 16 0.80 3.45 -6.89
N GLN A 17 0.57 3.11 -8.17
CA GLN A 17 0.17 4.10 -9.17
C GLN A 17 -1.13 4.81 -8.79
N ARG A 18 -2.11 4.07 -8.25
CA ARG A 18 -3.34 4.69 -7.77
C ARG A 18 -3.09 5.56 -6.55
N LEU A 19 -2.29 5.09 -5.59
CA LEU A 19 -1.95 5.84 -4.39
C LEU A 19 -1.32 7.20 -4.75
N GLU A 20 -0.39 7.25 -5.70
CA GLU A 20 0.21 8.49 -6.21
C GLU A 20 -0.83 9.52 -6.65
N THR A 21 -1.94 9.08 -7.26
CA THR A 21 -3.00 9.97 -7.74
C THR A 21 -3.91 10.51 -6.64
N VAL A 22 -4.02 9.82 -5.49
CA VAL A 22 -4.90 10.21 -4.37
C VAL A 22 -4.13 10.63 -3.12
N PHE A 23 -2.80 10.63 -3.16
CA PHE A 23 -1.94 10.90 -2.00
C PHE A 23 -2.15 12.31 -1.40
N GLN A 24 -2.62 13.27 -2.19
CA GLN A 24 -2.92 14.63 -1.75
C GLN A 24 -4.43 14.88 -1.59
N ALA A 25 -5.23 13.83 -1.44
CA ALA A 25 -6.66 13.98 -1.21
C ALA A 25 -6.94 14.74 0.09
N GLU A 26 -7.88 15.68 0.04
CA GLU A 26 -8.28 16.46 1.20
C GLU A 26 -9.00 15.57 2.23
N PRO A 27 -8.81 15.80 3.54
CA PRO A 27 -9.47 15.03 4.58
C PRO A 27 -11.01 15.04 4.45
N GLY A 28 -11.63 13.87 4.69
CA GLY A 28 -13.08 13.69 4.61
C GLY A 28 -13.63 13.53 3.19
N THR A 29 -12.76 13.44 2.18
CA THR A 29 -13.14 13.07 0.82
C THR A 29 -13.11 11.55 0.62
N PRO A 30 -13.90 11.00 -0.32
CA PRO A 30 -13.81 9.59 -0.69
C PRO A 30 -12.41 9.17 -1.17
N GLU A 31 -11.66 10.09 -1.77
CA GLU A 31 -10.28 9.86 -2.20
C GLU A 31 -9.31 9.72 -1.01
N ALA A 32 -9.56 10.43 0.09
CA ALA A 32 -8.79 10.26 1.33
C ALA A 32 -9.09 8.89 1.97
N ASP A 33 -10.36 8.47 2.01
CA ASP A 33 -10.73 7.13 2.46
C ASP A 33 -10.07 6.04 1.59
N GLU A 34 -9.98 6.29 0.27
CA GLU A 34 -9.30 5.40 -0.66
C GLU A 34 -7.79 5.32 -0.41
N MET A 35 -7.14 6.47 -0.21
CA MET A 35 -5.72 6.56 0.12
C MET A 35 -5.38 5.73 1.36
N GLU A 36 -6.14 5.89 2.44
CA GLU A 36 -5.91 5.14 3.70
C GLU A 36 -6.05 3.62 3.49
N ALA A 37 -7.05 3.19 2.74
CA ALA A 37 -7.25 1.79 2.42
C ALA A 37 -6.14 1.22 1.52
N LEU A 38 -5.64 1.98 0.53
CA LEU A 38 -4.52 1.57 -0.32
C LEU A 38 -3.23 1.40 0.48
N VAL A 39 -2.90 2.35 1.35
CA VAL A 39 -1.73 2.26 2.24
C VAL A 39 -1.80 0.99 3.08
N THR A 40 -2.94 0.73 3.73
CA THR A 40 -3.15 -0.45 4.56
C THR A 40 -2.93 -1.76 3.78
N LEU A 41 -3.42 -1.84 2.55
CA LEU A 41 -3.28 -3.03 1.71
C LEU A 41 -1.86 -3.25 1.20
N ILE A 42 -1.17 -2.16 0.83
CA ILE A 42 0.22 -2.18 0.40
C ILE A 42 1.09 -2.70 1.57
N GLU A 43 0.97 -2.11 2.76
CA GLU A 43 1.72 -2.54 3.94
C GLU A 43 1.47 -4.02 4.28
N ALA A 44 0.21 -4.47 4.22
CA ALA A 44 -0.14 -5.86 4.48
C ALA A 44 0.51 -6.83 3.46
N TYR A 45 0.55 -6.44 2.19
CA TYR A 45 1.21 -7.22 1.15
C TYR A 45 2.72 -7.24 1.33
N GLU A 46 3.35 -6.09 1.54
CA GLU A 46 4.80 -5.96 1.71
C GLU A 46 5.29 -6.71 2.94
N ASN A 47 4.59 -6.61 4.08
CA ASN A 47 4.95 -7.37 5.29
C ASN A 47 4.90 -8.89 5.06
N LYS A 48 4.01 -9.37 4.20
CA LYS A 48 3.89 -10.79 3.87
C LYS A 48 4.95 -11.28 2.89
N HIS A 49 5.34 -10.45 1.90
CA HIS A 49 6.18 -10.89 0.78
C HIS A 49 7.61 -10.38 0.82
N TYR A 50 7.83 -9.21 1.44
CA TYR A 50 9.12 -8.53 1.55
C TYR A 50 9.46 -8.22 3.01
N ALA A 51 9.10 -9.12 3.92
CA ALA A 51 9.39 -8.96 5.35
C ALA A 51 10.86 -8.53 5.55
N ILE A 52 11.06 -7.32 6.07
CA ILE A 52 12.39 -6.80 6.33
C ILE A 52 12.93 -7.58 7.54
N THR A 53 13.78 -8.58 7.29
CA THR A 53 14.58 -9.17 8.36
C THR A 53 15.48 -8.09 8.93
N PRO A 54 15.53 -7.90 10.27
CA PRO A 54 16.48 -6.97 10.87
C PRO A 54 17.88 -7.31 10.37
N LEU A 55 18.64 -6.30 9.94
CA LEU A 55 20.07 -6.46 9.69
C LEU A 55 20.70 -6.88 11.03
N SER A 56 20.86 -8.17 11.27
CA SER A 56 21.65 -8.66 12.40
C SER A 56 23.07 -8.12 12.19
N ASN A 57 23.44 -7.12 12.99
CA ASN A 57 24.80 -6.62 13.11
C ASN A 57 25.74 -7.83 13.24
N LYS A 58 26.45 -8.16 12.16
CA LYS A 58 27.60 -9.05 12.25
C LYS A 58 28.70 -8.24 12.92
N SER A 59 29.05 -8.72 14.12
CA SER A 59 30.13 -8.28 15.00
C SER A 59 31.44 -8.00 14.27
#